data_AF-A0A831L6D2-F1
#
_entry.id   AF-A0A831L6D2-F1
#
_cell.length_a   1.000
_cell.length_b   1.000
_cell.length_c   1.000
_cell.angle_alpha   90.00
_cell.angle_beta   90.00
_cell.angle_gamma   90.00
#
_symmetry.space_group_name_H-M   'P 1'
#
loop_
_entity.id
_entity.type
_entity.pdbx_description
1 polymer ?
#
loop_
_entity_poly.entity_id
_entity_poly.type
_entity_poly.pdbx_seq_one_letter_code
_entity_poly.pdbx_strand_id
1 'polypeptide(L)'
;MASTCFPLAAVAAPDDYVGDSAIFGGATAAVRPNVLIILDTSGSMNDQIEVTLSESGDVDMYDPTKNYRDTDSCGSDRDEKCFRNRIYICGEWENGRCEQWRSTGEDINDLEASCGNGPGVLASEGFWQTSQYDIQNGGSCAQNAWTNNTYATGNYINWQRGGGSSDDNVVRMAKIDIAKSTLSDLIANTSGVDFGLMKFHYQRNAPAEVDVAKGGQFVADAGYQATIKEMDATHVPPLTNREKFLEVIGRITAEGWTPLAESLYEAGRYFRGESSAFHANVNYTSPISARCQANYIIIVTDGMSRHDRHSVLAANIGDQDNDGFEPRDDPDKDYGSYRDEEIFGSDYLDDVAQYLFENDHSDLPGKQNIITYTVGFGEVGADAGAVKLLNETISNGTGGARNQAYLAMDMSDLKQALFEILTDIQKANTAFAAPVVPAGPQNRNASGKRVYFGLFQPTDDGRWHGNLKKYGINEDAELLESDDETIAVGADGRIKDNATSFWSNAADGRRVTAGGAGSLL
;
A
#
# COMPACT_ATOMS: atom_id res chain seq x y z
N MET A 1 -11.25 -4.77 -32.38
CA MET A 1 -11.81 -6.01 -31.80
C MET A 1 -11.88 -5.84 -30.29
N ALA A 2 -13.07 -5.76 -29.71
CA ALA A 2 -13.26 -5.64 -28.27
C ALA A 2 -13.12 -7.02 -27.61
N SER A 3 -11.96 -7.31 -27.01
CA SER A 3 -11.75 -8.56 -26.27
C SER A 3 -12.28 -8.44 -24.85
N THR A 4 -13.36 -9.17 -24.61
CA THR A 4 -13.85 -9.57 -23.29
C THR A 4 -12.77 -10.35 -22.52
N CYS A 5 -12.69 -10.10 -21.21
CA CYS A 5 -11.75 -10.75 -20.31
C CYS A 5 -12.16 -12.22 -20.11
N PHE A 6 -11.34 -13.17 -20.55
CA PHE A 6 -11.53 -14.58 -20.26
C PHE A 6 -10.28 -15.15 -19.58
N PRO A 7 -10.42 -15.95 -18.51
CA PRO A 7 -9.35 -16.83 -18.05
C PRO A 7 -9.06 -17.90 -19.12
N LEU A 8 -7.81 -18.34 -19.27
CA LEU A 8 -7.45 -19.33 -20.27
C LEU A 8 -8.05 -20.72 -19.95
N ALA A 9 -8.62 -21.32 -21.01
CA ALA A 9 -9.09 -22.71 -21.18
C ALA A 9 -10.54 -23.07 -20.75
N ALA A 10 -11.49 -22.75 -21.63
CA ALA A 10 -12.54 -23.67 -22.07
C ALA A 10 -13.00 -23.28 -23.48
N VAL A 11 -12.66 -24.07 -24.50
CA VAL A 11 -13.11 -23.84 -25.88
C VAL A 11 -14.56 -24.31 -25.98
N ALA A 12 -15.52 -23.38 -25.86
CA ALA A 12 -16.88 -23.59 -26.33
C ALA A 12 -16.97 -23.22 -27.83
N ALA A 13 -17.78 -23.97 -28.57
CA ALA A 13 -17.98 -23.83 -30.01
C ALA A 13 -18.41 -22.40 -30.43
N PRO A 14 -18.13 -21.97 -31.67
CA PRO A 14 -18.52 -20.65 -32.14
C PRO A 14 -20.04 -20.50 -32.16
N ASP A 15 -20.52 -19.40 -31.57
CA ASP A 15 -21.93 -19.00 -31.54
C ASP A 15 -22.29 -18.29 -32.86
N ASP A 16 -23.32 -18.82 -33.54
CA ASP A 16 -23.74 -18.41 -34.89
C ASP A 16 -24.85 -17.32 -34.87
N TYR A 17 -25.24 -16.78 -33.71
CA TYR A 17 -26.23 -15.70 -33.65
C TYR A 17 -25.86 -14.59 -32.66
N VAL A 18 -25.58 -13.40 -33.21
CA VAL A 18 -25.40 -12.16 -32.44
C VAL A 18 -26.73 -11.77 -31.79
N GLY A 19 -26.85 -12.02 -30.49
CA GLY A 19 -27.72 -11.20 -29.65
C GLY A 19 -28.75 -11.88 -28.77
N ASP A 20 -28.63 -13.16 -28.39
CA ASP A 20 -29.47 -13.66 -27.29
C ASP A 20 -28.76 -14.64 -26.35
N SER A 21 -28.94 -14.39 -25.05
CA SER A 21 -28.55 -15.14 -23.84
C SER A 21 -27.27 -14.77 -23.05
N ALA A 22 -26.39 -13.88 -23.51
CA ALA A 22 -25.28 -13.36 -22.67
C ALA A 22 -25.66 -12.17 -21.75
N ILE A 23 -26.90 -11.67 -21.80
CA ILE A 23 -27.29 -10.40 -21.18
C ILE A 23 -27.76 -10.51 -19.71
N PHE A 24 -28.07 -11.71 -19.18
CA PHE A 24 -28.42 -11.87 -17.76
C PHE A 24 -27.96 -13.21 -17.20
N GLY A 25 -26.64 -13.41 -17.14
CA GLY A 25 -26.09 -14.68 -16.67
C GLY A 25 -24.57 -14.71 -16.58
N GLY A 26 -23.95 -13.60 -16.25
CA GLY A 26 -22.55 -13.54 -15.90
C GLY A 26 -22.39 -12.43 -14.89
N ALA A 27 -22.34 -12.78 -13.61
CA ALA A 27 -21.42 -12.04 -12.76
C ALA A 27 -20.08 -12.17 -13.47
N THR A 28 -19.64 -11.13 -14.18
CA THR A 28 -18.22 -11.00 -14.51
C THR A 28 -17.56 -11.02 -13.15
N ALA A 29 -17.05 -12.18 -12.72
CA ALA A 29 -16.26 -12.24 -11.52
C ALA A 29 -15.18 -11.18 -11.72
N ALA A 30 -15.25 -10.11 -10.92
CA ALA A 30 -14.25 -9.06 -10.98
C ALA A 30 -12.92 -9.78 -10.83
N VAL A 31 -12.01 -9.56 -11.79
CA VAL A 31 -10.69 -10.18 -11.73
C VAL A 31 -10.08 -9.75 -10.39
N ARG A 32 -9.83 -10.73 -9.51
CA ARG A 32 -9.33 -10.47 -8.16
C ARG A 32 -7.93 -9.86 -8.28
N PRO A 33 -7.63 -8.76 -7.57
CA PRO A 33 -6.29 -8.21 -7.60
C PRO A 33 -5.34 -9.15 -6.85
N ASN A 34 -4.10 -9.21 -7.32
CA ASN A 34 -3.01 -9.91 -6.67
C ASN A 34 -2.37 -8.98 -5.64
N VAL A 35 -2.30 -9.39 -4.38
CA VAL A 35 -1.64 -8.64 -3.30
C VAL A 35 -0.58 -9.52 -2.66
N LEU A 36 0.69 -9.12 -2.78
CA LEU A 36 1.81 -9.75 -2.10
C LEU A 36 2.26 -8.90 -0.94
N ILE A 37 2.24 -9.46 0.26
CA ILE A 37 2.74 -8.79 1.46
C ILE A 37 4.19 -9.24 1.67
N ILE A 38 5.11 -8.30 1.82
CA ILE A 38 6.47 -8.54 2.28
C ILE A 38 6.52 -8.06 3.73
N LEU A 39 6.55 -9.02 4.66
CA LEU A 39 6.62 -8.73 6.07
C LEU A 39 8.09 -8.77 6.52
N ASP A 40 8.52 -7.69 7.16
CA ASP A 40 9.78 -7.62 7.85
C ASP A 40 9.82 -8.65 8.99
N THR A 41 10.87 -9.46 8.94
CA THR A 41 11.16 -10.46 9.95
C THR A 41 12.56 -10.30 10.48
N SER A 42 13.17 -9.13 10.35
CA SER A 42 14.50 -8.82 10.87
C SER A 42 14.53 -8.95 12.40
N GLY A 43 15.74 -8.96 12.98
CA GLY A 43 15.90 -9.08 14.42
C GLY A 43 15.22 -7.99 15.24
N SER A 44 15.13 -6.75 14.71
CA SER A 44 14.48 -5.60 15.37
C SER A 44 12.99 -5.80 15.58
N MET A 45 12.34 -6.65 14.78
CA MET A 45 10.94 -7.00 14.97
C MET A 45 10.66 -7.79 16.28
N ASN A 46 11.70 -8.20 17.03
CA ASN A 46 11.54 -8.71 18.41
C ASN A 46 11.39 -7.60 19.46
N ASP A 47 11.69 -6.35 19.11
CA ASP A 47 11.54 -5.22 20.01
C ASP A 47 10.07 -5.12 20.45
N GLN A 48 9.90 -4.77 21.73
CA GLN A 48 8.58 -4.69 22.33
C GLN A 48 8.11 -3.24 22.35
N ILE A 49 6.93 -3.03 21.80
CA ILE A 49 6.22 -1.75 21.89
C ILE A 49 5.02 -1.90 22.82
N GLU A 50 4.56 -0.77 23.34
CA GLU A 50 3.42 -0.72 24.23
C GLU A 50 2.12 -0.66 23.42
N VAL A 51 1.12 -1.41 23.88
CA VAL A 51 -0.21 -1.48 23.29
C VAL A 51 -1.23 -1.21 24.39
N THR A 52 -2.16 -0.30 24.11
CA THR A 52 -3.26 -0.01 25.02
C THR A 52 -4.38 -1.01 24.80
N LEU A 53 -4.79 -1.68 25.88
CA LEU A 53 -5.96 -2.55 25.88
C LEU A 53 -7.19 -1.80 26.42
N SER A 54 -8.35 -2.16 25.89
CA SER A 54 -9.65 -1.79 26.44
C SER A 54 -9.91 -2.53 27.76
N GLU A 55 -10.96 -2.13 28.48
CA GLU A 55 -11.39 -2.83 29.70
C GLU A 55 -11.79 -4.30 29.46
N SER A 56 -12.15 -4.66 28.22
CA SER A 56 -12.44 -6.05 27.83
C SER A 56 -11.20 -6.88 27.51
N GLY A 57 -10.01 -6.26 27.52
CA GLY A 57 -8.74 -6.90 27.16
C GLY A 57 -8.49 -6.99 25.65
N ASP A 58 -9.34 -6.33 24.85
CA ASP A 58 -9.13 -6.17 23.40
C ASP A 58 -8.22 -4.97 23.15
N VAL A 59 -7.56 -4.87 21.99
CA VAL A 59 -6.75 -3.69 21.65
C VAL A 59 -7.64 -2.46 21.48
N ASP A 60 -7.35 -1.37 22.19
CA ASP A 60 -8.03 -0.08 22.04
C ASP A 60 -7.40 0.73 20.90
N MET A 61 -8.22 1.31 20.03
CA MET A 61 -7.78 2.07 18.84
C MET A 61 -7.94 3.57 19.08
N TYR A 62 -7.03 4.36 18.52
CA TYR A 62 -7.17 5.81 18.56
C TYR A 62 -8.37 6.23 17.69
N ASP A 63 -9.28 6.98 18.29
CA ASP A 63 -10.42 7.59 17.62
C ASP A 63 -10.30 9.11 17.80
N PRO A 64 -9.94 9.88 16.75
CA PRO A 64 -9.80 11.33 16.85
C PRO A 64 -11.11 12.03 17.22
N THR A 65 -12.26 11.37 17.08
CA THR A 65 -13.57 11.90 17.46
C THR A 65 -13.88 11.70 18.95
N LYS A 66 -13.13 10.82 19.63
CA LYS A 66 -13.28 10.54 21.06
C LYS A 66 -12.42 11.51 21.87
N ASN A 67 -13.03 12.03 22.94
CA ASN A 67 -12.33 12.84 23.93
C ASN A 67 -11.75 11.91 25.01
N TYR A 68 -10.44 11.69 24.97
CA TYR A 68 -9.76 10.89 25.98
C TYR A 68 -9.62 11.64 27.31
N ARG A 69 -9.52 10.88 28.41
CA ARG A 69 -9.24 11.45 29.73
C ARG A 69 -7.88 12.11 29.69
N ASP A 70 -7.80 13.32 30.23
CA ASP A 70 -6.54 14.04 30.29
C ASP A 70 -5.57 13.30 31.23
N THR A 71 -4.36 13.06 30.74
CA THR A 71 -3.25 12.40 31.44
C THR A 71 -2.19 13.44 31.79
N ASP A 72 -1.55 13.27 32.94
CA ASP A 72 -0.35 14.02 33.30
C ASP A 72 0.83 13.25 32.68
N SER A 73 1.07 13.48 31.40
CA SER A 73 2.06 12.75 30.60
C SER A 73 2.81 13.62 29.60
N CYS A 74 2.54 14.92 29.62
CA CYS A 74 3.24 15.93 28.86
C CYS A 74 4.27 16.65 29.76
N GLY A 75 5.13 17.46 29.15
CA GLY A 75 6.25 18.10 29.84
C GLY A 75 7.51 17.24 29.86
N SER A 76 8.61 17.80 30.36
CA SER A 76 9.89 17.09 30.49
C SER A 76 9.84 15.95 31.50
N ASP A 77 9.05 16.11 32.54
CA ASP A 77 8.98 15.20 33.69
C ASP A 77 7.71 14.34 33.69
N ARG A 78 6.91 14.42 32.62
CA ARG A 78 5.62 13.71 32.45
C ARG A 78 4.67 13.95 33.62
N ASP A 79 4.62 15.18 34.10
CA ASP A 79 3.76 15.63 35.20
C ASP A 79 2.80 16.75 34.76
N GLU A 80 2.85 17.15 33.49
CA GLU A 80 1.96 18.14 32.92
C GLU A 80 0.79 17.51 32.18
N LYS A 81 -0.35 18.17 32.31
CA LYS A 81 -1.58 17.80 31.63
C LYS A 81 -1.45 17.97 30.11
N CYS A 82 -1.76 16.92 29.35
CA CYS A 82 -1.85 17.00 27.90
C CYS A 82 -3.19 17.61 27.43
N PHE A 83 -3.17 18.88 27.03
CA PHE A 83 -4.33 19.57 26.45
C PHE A 83 -4.68 19.03 25.06
N ARG A 84 -5.94 18.62 24.86
CA ARG A 84 -6.39 17.85 23.68
C ARG A 84 -6.00 18.44 22.32
N ASN A 85 -6.29 19.71 22.09
CA ASN A 85 -6.06 20.36 20.79
C ASN A 85 -4.64 20.91 20.64
N ARG A 86 -3.87 20.92 21.73
CA ARG A 86 -2.51 21.44 21.73
C ARG A 86 -1.60 20.46 21.00
N ILE A 87 -0.70 21.01 20.18
CA ILE A 87 0.35 20.23 19.52
C ILE A 87 1.56 20.16 20.44
N TYR A 88 2.16 18.98 20.48
CA TYR A 88 3.39 18.69 21.19
C TYR A 88 4.41 18.15 20.22
N ILE A 89 5.66 18.53 20.40
CA ILE A 89 6.82 17.97 19.72
C ILE A 89 7.49 16.95 20.64
N CYS A 90 7.93 15.84 20.06
CA CYS A 90 8.73 14.87 20.79
C CYS A 90 10.14 15.40 21.04
N GLY A 91 10.57 15.42 22.30
CA GLY A 91 11.91 15.84 22.72
C GLY A 91 12.87 14.68 22.96
N GLU A 92 12.37 13.50 23.29
CA GLU A 92 13.19 12.32 23.59
C GLU A 92 12.44 11.03 23.29
N TRP A 93 13.12 10.11 22.60
CA TRP A 93 12.62 8.79 22.24
C TRP A 93 13.30 7.72 23.10
N GLU A 94 12.51 6.90 23.77
CA GLU A 94 13.02 5.69 24.41
C GLU A 94 12.04 4.53 24.20
N ASN A 95 12.58 3.33 23.95
CA ASN A 95 11.80 2.09 23.85
C ASN A 95 10.61 2.17 22.87
N GLY A 96 10.78 2.82 21.71
CA GLY A 96 9.76 2.88 20.66
C GLY A 96 8.57 3.79 20.96
N ARG A 97 8.66 4.69 21.95
CA ARG A 97 7.66 5.74 22.19
C ARG A 97 8.32 7.06 22.55
N CYS A 98 7.59 8.16 22.33
CA CYS A 98 8.06 9.46 22.74
C CYS A 98 7.88 9.63 24.24
N GLU A 99 8.97 9.90 24.94
CA GLU A 99 9.02 10.00 26.39
C GLU A 99 8.99 11.41 26.93
N GLN A 100 9.22 12.41 26.09
CA GLN A 100 9.09 13.82 26.46
C GLN A 100 8.26 14.56 25.41
N TRP A 101 7.00 14.82 25.73
CA TRP A 101 6.12 15.63 24.89
C TRP A 101 6.17 17.09 25.32
N ARG A 102 6.83 17.94 24.52
CA ARG A 102 6.97 19.37 24.81
C ARG A 102 5.95 20.15 24.00
N SER A 103 5.19 21.04 24.63
CA SER A 103 4.21 21.84 23.90
C SER A 103 4.89 22.74 22.87
N THR A 104 4.38 22.80 21.64
CA THR A 104 4.83 23.76 20.64
C THR A 104 4.28 25.17 20.89
N GLY A 105 3.24 25.28 21.71
CA GLY A 105 2.48 26.53 21.90
C GLY A 105 1.23 26.63 21.02
N GLU A 106 1.17 25.85 19.94
CA GLU A 106 0.17 25.97 18.87
C GLU A 106 -0.92 24.91 18.98
N ASP A 107 -2.17 25.26 18.70
CA ASP A 107 -3.26 24.29 18.61
C ASP A 107 -3.42 23.80 17.16
N ILE A 108 -4.02 22.61 16.98
CA ILE A 108 -4.20 21.99 15.65
C ILE A 108 -4.90 22.88 14.63
N ASN A 109 -5.81 23.75 15.09
CA ASN A 109 -6.57 24.65 14.22
C ASN A 109 -5.78 25.89 13.81
N ASP A 110 -4.61 26.13 14.41
CA ASP A 110 -3.76 27.28 14.12
C ASP A 110 -2.74 26.96 13.02
N LEU A 111 -2.58 25.69 12.64
CA LEU A 111 -1.61 25.31 11.62
C LEU A 111 -1.97 25.80 10.22
N GLU A 112 -1.00 26.43 9.57
CA GLU A 112 -1.14 26.98 8.23
C GLU A 112 -0.83 25.94 7.14
N ALA A 113 -1.23 26.24 5.89
CA ALA A 113 -0.93 25.42 4.72
C ALA A 113 0.58 25.31 4.42
N SER A 114 1.42 26.14 5.03
CA SER A 114 2.88 26.05 4.94
C SER A 114 3.43 24.75 5.54
N CYS A 115 2.66 24.08 6.42
CA CYS A 115 2.98 22.79 7.02
C CYS A 115 2.70 21.58 6.11
N GLY A 116 2.45 21.82 4.82
CA GLY A 116 2.14 20.75 3.87
C GLY A 116 0.89 20.00 4.31
N ASN A 117 1.02 18.70 4.53
CA ASN A 117 -0.09 17.84 4.92
C ASN A 117 -0.24 17.66 6.44
N GLY A 118 0.66 18.23 7.25
CA GLY A 118 0.66 18.09 8.70
C GLY A 118 -0.68 18.36 9.40
N PRO A 119 -1.42 19.42 9.04
CA PRO A 119 -2.73 19.68 9.63
C PRO A 119 -3.74 18.55 9.41
N GLY A 120 -3.73 17.95 8.21
CA GLY A 120 -4.63 16.85 7.87
C GLY A 120 -4.28 15.59 8.64
N VAL A 121 -3.00 15.23 8.68
CA VAL A 121 -2.50 14.03 9.36
C VAL A 121 -2.68 14.13 10.88
N LEU A 122 -2.39 15.28 11.50
CA LEU A 122 -2.66 15.48 12.93
C LEU A 122 -4.15 15.40 13.26
N ALA A 123 -5.04 15.76 12.33
CA ALA A 123 -6.47 15.76 12.56
C ALA A 123 -7.08 14.37 12.44
N SER A 124 -6.58 13.54 11.52
CA SER A 124 -7.08 12.18 11.32
C SER A 124 -6.37 11.17 12.22
N GLU A 125 -5.04 11.23 12.31
CA GLU A 125 -4.23 10.24 13.02
C GLU A 125 -3.82 10.70 14.42
N GLY A 126 -3.95 11.99 14.72
CA GLY A 126 -3.52 12.55 16.00
C GLY A 126 -2.00 12.73 16.14
N PHE A 127 -1.23 12.31 15.15
CA PHE A 127 0.22 12.20 15.17
C PHE A 127 0.81 12.51 13.78
N TRP A 128 1.89 13.28 13.67
CA TRP A 128 2.51 13.66 12.40
C TRP A 128 4.03 13.69 12.46
N GLN A 129 4.66 13.15 11.42
CA GLN A 129 6.11 13.14 11.25
C GLN A 129 6.58 13.78 9.98
N THR A 130 7.72 14.45 10.12
CA THR A 130 8.29 15.19 9.01
C THR A 130 9.78 15.44 9.25
N SER A 131 10.57 15.16 8.23
CA SER A 131 11.96 15.63 8.11
C SER A 131 12.06 17.01 7.47
N GLN A 132 10.93 17.54 6.99
CA GLN A 132 10.85 18.70 6.11
C GLN A 132 10.35 19.96 6.80
N TYR A 133 9.57 19.82 7.88
CA TYR A 133 8.86 20.94 8.48
C TYR A 133 9.15 21.09 9.97
N ASP A 134 9.31 22.33 10.40
CA ASP A 134 9.37 22.70 11.80
C ASP A 134 8.28 23.73 12.11
N ILE A 135 7.36 23.39 13.01
CA ILE A 135 6.25 24.26 13.44
C ILE A 135 6.83 25.45 14.22
N GLN A 136 6.63 26.64 13.69
CA GLN A 136 7.05 27.90 14.29
C GLN A 136 5.93 28.52 15.13
N ASN A 137 6.30 29.52 15.94
CA ASN A 137 5.33 30.35 16.66
C ASN A 137 4.35 31.00 15.68
N GLY A 138 3.05 30.87 15.97
CA GLY A 138 1.95 31.36 15.13
C GLY A 138 1.48 30.38 14.05
N GLY A 139 1.84 29.09 14.15
CA GLY A 139 1.25 28.01 13.35
C GLY A 139 1.81 27.81 11.94
N SER A 140 2.72 28.68 11.49
CA SER A 140 3.44 28.50 10.22
C SER A 140 4.54 27.44 10.36
N CYS A 141 4.84 26.71 9.29
CA CYS A 141 5.99 25.80 9.26
C CYS A 141 7.16 26.37 8.46
N ALA A 142 8.36 26.29 9.03
CA ALA A 142 9.61 26.52 8.31
C ALA A 142 10.07 25.23 7.66
N GLN A 143 10.66 25.32 6.47
CA GLN A 143 11.37 24.18 5.90
C GLN A 143 12.63 23.92 6.71
N ASN A 144 12.66 22.77 7.35
CA ASN A 144 13.83 22.27 8.05
C ASN A 144 14.44 21.19 7.16
N ALA A 145 15.72 21.29 6.89
CA ALA A 145 16.49 20.16 6.40
C ALA A 145 17.27 19.67 7.62
N TRP A 146 17.39 18.36 7.81
CA TRP A 146 18.30 17.72 8.78
C TRP A 146 17.79 17.36 10.19
N THR A 147 16.54 17.62 10.59
CA THR A 147 16.00 17.03 11.84
C THR A 147 14.61 16.43 11.68
N ASN A 148 14.49 15.18 12.11
CA ASN A 148 13.24 14.45 12.10
C ASN A 148 12.33 14.89 13.25
N ASN A 149 11.34 15.69 12.92
CA ASN A 149 10.38 16.18 13.89
C ASN A 149 9.19 15.23 13.99
N THR A 150 8.76 15.03 15.23
CA THR A 150 7.56 14.27 15.57
C THR A 150 6.61 15.17 16.33
N TYR A 151 5.40 15.30 15.83
CA TYR A 151 4.33 16.05 16.45
C TYR A 151 3.15 15.14 16.82
N ALA A 152 2.46 15.45 17.91
CA ALA A 152 1.21 14.80 18.27
C ALA A 152 0.25 15.79 18.91
N THR A 153 -1.05 15.53 18.75
CA THR A 153 -2.10 16.21 19.52
C THR A 153 -2.09 15.70 20.96
N GLY A 154 -2.44 16.55 21.92
CA GLY A 154 -2.59 16.11 23.30
C GLY A 154 -3.66 15.02 23.47
N ASN A 155 -4.68 14.98 22.60
CA ASN A 155 -5.70 13.93 22.63
C ASN A 155 -5.12 12.55 22.27
N TYR A 156 -4.22 12.48 21.28
CA TYR A 156 -3.49 11.26 20.95
C TYR A 156 -2.60 10.80 22.10
N ILE A 157 -1.83 11.72 22.69
CA ILE A 157 -0.96 11.40 23.84
C ILE A 157 -1.78 10.86 25.01
N ASN A 158 -2.93 11.48 25.29
CA ASN A 158 -3.85 11.01 26.32
C ASN A 158 -4.32 9.57 26.07
N TRP A 159 -4.70 9.22 24.85
CA TRP A 159 -5.07 7.85 24.51
C TRP A 159 -3.90 6.87 24.67
N GLN A 160 -2.74 7.20 24.09
CA GLN A 160 -1.54 6.37 24.14
C GLN A 160 -1.09 6.08 25.58
N ARG A 161 -1.36 7.01 26.51
CA ARG A 161 -1.02 6.89 27.94
C ARG A 161 -2.15 6.30 28.77
N GLY A 162 -3.08 5.57 28.15
CA GLY A 162 -4.14 4.84 28.84
C GLY A 162 -5.34 5.71 29.19
N GLY A 163 -5.47 6.94 28.68
CA GLY A 163 -6.62 7.82 28.92
C GLY A 163 -7.95 7.31 28.35
N GLY A 164 -7.93 6.25 27.53
CA GLY A 164 -9.11 5.48 27.10
C GLY A 164 -9.59 4.43 28.11
N SER A 165 -8.79 4.15 29.13
CA SER A 165 -9.02 3.13 30.16
C SER A 165 -8.30 3.48 31.49
N SER A 166 -7.92 2.48 32.31
CA SER A 166 -6.99 2.64 33.45
C SER A 166 -5.55 2.40 33.03
N ASP A 167 -4.59 3.06 33.70
CA ASP A 167 -3.15 2.94 33.45
C ASP A 167 -2.62 1.48 33.50
N ASP A 168 -3.35 0.56 34.15
CA ASP A 168 -3.05 -0.88 34.26
C ASP A 168 -3.27 -1.68 32.95
N ASN A 169 -3.80 -1.08 31.88
CA ASN A 169 -4.14 -1.77 30.62
C ASN A 169 -3.12 -1.58 29.49
N VAL A 170 -1.95 -1.02 29.77
CA VAL A 170 -0.85 -0.91 28.79
C VAL A 170 0.05 -2.15 28.91
N VAL A 171 0.13 -2.94 27.83
CA VAL A 171 0.95 -4.16 27.77
C VAL A 171 2.08 -4.02 26.76
N ARG A 172 3.16 -4.81 26.91
CA ARG A 172 4.27 -4.86 25.95
C ARG A 172 4.15 -6.09 25.07
N MET A 173 4.19 -5.88 23.76
CA MET A 173 4.12 -6.94 22.76
C MET A 173 5.24 -6.76 21.74
N ALA A 174 5.81 -7.88 21.25
CA ALA A 174 6.80 -7.81 20.20
C ALA A 174 6.16 -7.30 18.90
N LYS A 175 6.87 -6.44 18.17
CA LYS A 175 6.42 -5.90 16.87
C LYS A 175 5.96 -7.03 15.94
N ILE A 176 6.71 -8.13 15.84
CA ILE A 176 6.34 -9.27 14.99
C ILE A 176 5.01 -9.91 15.40
N ASP A 177 4.69 -9.97 16.70
CA ASP A 177 3.43 -10.55 17.18
C ASP A 177 2.25 -9.64 16.85
N ILE A 178 2.43 -8.33 16.95
CA ILE A 178 1.46 -7.32 16.51
C ILE A 178 1.22 -7.44 15.00
N ALA A 179 2.29 -7.44 14.19
CA ALA A 179 2.18 -7.53 12.75
C ALA A 179 1.48 -8.82 12.29
N LYS A 180 1.80 -9.97 12.90
CA LYS A 180 1.10 -11.24 12.64
C LYS A 180 -0.38 -11.16 12.99
N SER A 181 -0.72 -10.58 14.13
CA SER A 181 -2.10 -10.45 14.59
C SER A 181 -2.92 -9.56 13.64
N THR A 182 -2.38 -8.38 13.30
CA THR A 182 -3.01 -7.44 12.38
C THR A 182 -3.18 -8.04 10.98
N LEU A 183 -2.14 -8.66 10.43
CA LEU A 183 -2.22 -9.34 9.14
C LEU A 183 -3.25 -10.47 9.16
N SER A 184 -3.30 -11.26 10.25
CA SER A 184 -4.28 -12.33 10.38
C SER A 184 -5.70 -11.79 10.37
N ASP A 185 -5.97 -10.70 11.11
CA ASP A 185 -7.28 -10.05 11.15
C ASP A 185 -7.66 -9.45 9.78
N LEU A 186 -6.72 -8.76 9.14
CA LEU A 186 -6.90 -8.19 7.80
C LEU A 186 -7.26 -9.27 6.78
N ILE A 187 -6.49 -10.35 6.74
CA ILE A 187 -6.72 -11.46 5.82
C ILE A 187 -8.03 -12.15 6.17
N ALA A 188 -8.33 -12.44 7.44
CA ALA A 188 -9.56 -13.10 7.83
C ALA A 188 -10.83 -12.36 7.36
N ASN A 189 -10.79 -11.02 7.36
CA ASN A 189 -11.94 -10.18 7.03
C ASN A 189 -11.97 -9.65 5.59
N THR A 190 -10.96 -9.94 4.76
CA THR A 190 -10.92 -9.49 3.36
C THR A 190 -11.34 -10.58 2.39
N SER A 191 -12.30 -10.26 1.52
CA SER A 191 -12.73 -11.13 0.40
C SER A 191 -12.47 -10.47 -0.94
N GLY A 192 -12.48 -11.25 -2.02
CA GLY A 192 -12.30 -10.71 -3.38
C GLY A 192 -10.87 -10.29 -3.74
N VAL A 193 -9.88 -10.67 -2.93
CA VAL A 193 -8.44 -10.39 -3.13
C VAL A 193 -7.65 -11.69 -3.03
N ASP A 194 -6.65 -11.85 -3.89
CA ASP A 194 -5.73 -12.98 -3.86
C ASP A 194 -4.46 -12.56 -3.10
N PHE A 195 -4.09 -13.32 -2.07
CA PHE A 195 -3.00 -12.94 -1.15
C PHE A 195 -1.80 -13.88 -1.20
N GLY A 196 -0.61 -13.28 -1.14
CA GLY A 196 0.67 -13.95 -0.92
C GLY A 196 1.44 -13.31 0.24
N LEU A 197 2.38 -14.04 0.83
CA LEU A 197 3.24 -13.56 1.92
C LEU A 197 4.68 -14.01 1.73
N MET A 198 5.56 -13.01 1.64
CA MET A 198 7.00 -13.17 1.76
C MET A 198 7.47 -12.68 3.12
N LYS A 199 8.55 -13.29 3.59
CA LYS A 199 9.37 -12.83 4.72
C LYS A 199 10.81 -12.66 4.29
N PHE A 200 11.62 -11.96 5.07
CA PHE A 200 13.06 -11.90 4.78
C PHE A 200 13.72 -13.26 4.94
N HIS A 201 14.64 -13.56 4.03
CA HIS A 201 15.46 -14.76 4.09
C HIS A 201 16.78 -14.44 4.78
N TYR A 202 17.04 -15.11 5.90
CA TYR A 202 18.29 -15.04 6.63
C TYR A 202 19.04 -16.38 6.62
N GLN A 203 20.32 -16.35 6.26
CA GLN A 203 21.22 -17.49 6.29
C GLN A 203 22.30 -17.31 7.38
N ARG A 204 22.07 -17.92 8.56
CA ARG A 204 22.93 -17.79 9.76
C ARG A 204 24.42 -18.12 9.54
N ASN A 205 24.75 -19.00 8.60
CA ASN A 205 26.13 -19.43 8.30
C ASN A 205 26.46 -19.20 6.82
N ALA A 206 26.23 -18.00 6.32
CA ALA A 206 26.59 -17.65 4.94
C ALA A 206 28.11 -17.52 4.77
N PRO A 207 28.67 -17.88 3.58
CA PRO A 207 30.10 -17.82 3.33
C PRO A 207 30.65 -16.40 3.17
N ALA A 208 29.81 -15.42 2.80
CA ALA A 208 30.13 -14.00 2.75
C ALA A 208 29.06 -13.17 3.46
N GLU A 209 29.43 -11.98 3.93
CA GLU A 209 28.53 -11.08 4.67
C GLU A 209 27.41 -10.48 3.82
N VAL A 210 27.60 -10.38 2.50
CA VAL A 210 26.54 -10.01 1.55
C VAL A 210 25.55 -11.16 1.29
N ASP A 211 25.89 -12.40 1.67
CA ASP A 211 25.03 -13.58 1.45
C ASP A 211 24.19 -13.94 2.69
N VAL A 212 24.35 -13.20 3.80
CA VAL A 212 23.62 -13.45 5.07
C VAL A 212 22.14 -13.13 4.94
N ALA A 213 21.80 -12.18 4.07
CA ALA A 213 20.45 -11.87 3.64
C ALA A 213 20.32 -12.20 2.15
N LYS A 214 19.16 -12.72 1.74
CA LYS A 214 18.92 -13.21 0.38
C LYS A 214 17.56 -12.73 -0.13
N GLY A 215 17.28 -11.44 0.04
CA GLY A 215 15.96 -10.88 -0.21
C GLY A 215 14.82 -11.64 0.47
N GLY A 216 13.72 -11.78 -0.27
CA GLY A 216 12.45 -12.31 0.23
C GLY A 216 12.25 -13.78 -0.11
N GLN A 217 11.64 -14.53 0.81
CA GLN A 217 11.19 -15.90 0.57
C GLN A 217 9.72 -16.06 0.94
N PHE A 218 9.01 -16.91 0.21
CA PHE A 218 7.65 -17.27 0.62
C PHE A 218 7.66 -18.02 1.94
N VAL A 219 6.75 -17.63 2.83
CA VAL A 219 6.55 -18.39 4.06
C VAL A 219 5.92 -19.73 3.69
N ALA A 220 6.52 -20.82 4.16
CA ALA A 220 6.07 -22.17 3.87
C ALA A 220 6.05 -23.03 5.12
N ASP A 221 5.01 -23.86 5.26
CA ASP A 221 4.91 -24.87 6.30
C ASP A 221 4.02 -26.03 5.86
N ALA A 222 4.36 -27.25 6.29
CA ALA A 222 3.54 -28.46 6.13
C ALA A 222 2.93 -28.68 4.72
N GLY A 223 3.68 -28.34 3.66
CA GLY A 223 3.25 -28.49 2.27
C GLY A 223 2.43 -27.32 1.70
N TYR A 224 2.17 -26.29 2.51
CA TYR A 224 1.61 -25.03 2.06
C TYR A 224 2.73 -23.99 1.88
N GLN A 225 2.76 -23.33 0.72
CA GLN A 225 3.58 -22.16 0.46
C GLN A 225 2.65 -20.97 0.25
N ALA A 226 2.92 -19.85 0.92
CA ALA A 226 2.11 -18.63 0.88
C ALA A 226 2.35 -17.80 -0.40
N THR A 227 2.40 -18.44 -1.57
CA THR A 227 2.31 -17.72 -2.86
C THR A 227 0.92 -17.10 -3.02
N ILE A 228 0.78 -16.16 -3.97
CA ILE A 228 -0.52 -15.52 -4.24
C ILE A 228 -1.54 -16.56 -4.69
N LYS A 229 -2.65 -16.66 -3.95
CA LYS A 229 -3.73 -17.62 -4.18
C LYS A 229 -5.08 -17.00 -3.87
N GLU A 230 -6.13 -17.54 -4.49
CA GLU A 230 -7.51 -17.26 -4.08
C GLU A 230 -7.76 -17.80 -2.67
N MET A 231 -8.02 -16.90 -1.72
CA MET A 231 -8.13 -17.26 -0.30
C MET A 231 -9.27 -18.24 0.00
N ASP A 232 -10.41 -18.10 -0.69
CA ASP A 232 -11.61 -18.91 -0.45
C ASP A 232 -11.58 -20.27 -1.19
N ALA A 233 -10.60 -20.48 -2.06
CA ALA A 233 -10.43 -21.75 -2.76
C ALA A 233 -9.95 -22.84 -1.79
N THR A 234 -10.45 -24.06 -1.98
CA THR A 234 -10.05 -25.23 -1.20
C THR A 234 -8.58 -25.57 -1.47
N HIS A 235 -7.77 -25.63 -0.42
CA HIS A 235 -6.39 -26.11 -0.50
C HIS A 235 -6.34 -27.64 -0.39
N VAL A 236 -6.79 -28.16 0.75
CA VAL A 236 -6.94 -29.60 1.04
C VAL A 236 -8.20 -29.76 1.88
N PRO A 237 -9.25 -30.47 1.41
CA PRO A 237 -10.50 -30.60 2.16
C PRO A 237 -10.29 -31.05 3.62
N PRO A 238 -10.92 -30.39 4.61
CA PRO A 238 -11.91 -29.31 4.49
C PRO A 238 -11.32 -27.89 4.43
N LEU A 239 -9.99 -27.73 4.43
CA LEU A 239 -9.30 -26.46 4.61
C LEU A 239 -9.14 -25.66 3.31
N THR A 240 -9.39 -24.36 3.41
CA THR A 240 -9.18 -23.34 2.40
C THR A 240 -7.73 -22.82 2.40
N ASN A 241 -7.34 -22.09 1.35
CA ASN A 241 -6.09 -21.35 1.34
C ASN A 241 -6.04 -20.34 2.49
N ARG A 242 -7.15 -19.67 2.81
CA ARG A 242 -7.26 -18.71 3.92
C ARG A 242 -6.86 -19.32 5.26
N GLU A 243 -7.46 -20.45 5.61
CA GLU A 243 -7.18 -21.13 6.89
C GLU A 243 -5.69 -21.53 6.99
N LYS A 244 -5.10 -22.04 5.90
CA LYS A 244 -3.66 -22.35 5.87
C LYS A 244 -2.76 -21.12 5.88
N PHE A 245 -3.18 -20.05 5.23
CA PHE A 245 -2.44 -18.79 5.24
C PHE A 245 -2.35 -18.22 6.66
N LEU A 246 -3.45 -18.24 7.42
CA LEU A 246 -3.48 -17.82 8.82
C LEU A 246 -2.59 -18.70 9.73
N GLU A 247 -2.59 -20.02 9.53
CA GLU A 247 -1.68 -20.93 10.24
C GLU A 247 -0.20 -20.60 9.98
N VAL A 248 0.14 -20.23 8.74
CA VAL A 248 1.50 -19.90 8.34
C VAL A 248 1.95 -18.55 8.88
N ILE A 249 1.08 -17.53 8.87
CA ILE A 249 1.36 -16.23 9.51
C ILE A 249 1.75 -16.43 10.97
N GLY A 250 0.97 -17.23 11.72
CA GLY A 250 1.20 -17.46 13.15
C GLY A 250 2.57 -18.05 13.51
N ARG A 251 3.27 -18.66 12.55
CA ARG A 251 4.59 -19.28 12.75
C ARG A 251 5.77 -18.37 12.41
N ILE A 252 5.50 -17.17 11.92
CA ILE A 252 6.57 -16.23 11.57
C ILE A 252 7.28 -15.79 12.86
N THR A 253 8.61 -15.76 12.78
CA THR A 253 9.51 -15.34 13.85
C THR A 253 10.44 -14.27 13.30
N ALA A 254 10.89 -13.37 14.18
CA ALA A 254 11.80 -12.30 13.87
C ALA A 254 13.26 -12.78 14.05
N GLU A 255 14.03 -12.80 12.96
CA GLU A 255 15.44 -13.11 12.90
C GLU A 255 16.14 -12.48 11.68
N GLY A 256 17.41 -12.14 11.82
CA GLY A 256 18.24 -11.71 10.70
C GLY A 256 18.19 -10.20 10.44
N TRP A 257 18.26 -9.82 9.17
CA TRP A 257 18.49 -8.45 8.69
C TRP A 257 17.33 -7.96 7.81
N THR A 258 17.46 -6.75 7.25
CA THR A 258 16.39 -6.00 6.57
C THR A 258 16.71 -5.78 5.07
N PRO A 259 16.75 -6.85 4.23
CA PRO A 259 17.07 -6.76 2.80
C PRO A 259 15.86 -6.27 1.98
N LEU A 260 15.51 -4.99 2.12
CA LEU A 260 14.29 -4.42 1.54
C LEU A 260 14.28 -4.47 0.00
N ALA A 261 15.28 -3.88 -0.66
CA ALA A 261 15.35 -3.81 -2.12
C ALA A 261 15.51 -5.19 -2.75
N GLU A 262 16.33 -6.07 -2.16
CA GLU A 262 16.45 -7.46 -2.61
C GLU A 262 15.12 -8.21 -2.51
N SER A 263 14.36 -7.99 -1.43
CA SER A 263 13.06 -8.63 -1.25
C SER A 263 12.02 -8.14 -2.25
N LEU A 264 11.98 -6.83 -2.50
CA LEU A 264 11.08 -6.25 -3.48
C LEU A 264 11.46 -6.71 -4.91
N TYR A 265 12.75 -6.78 -5.22
CA TYR A 265 13.25 -7.25 -6.51
C TYR A 265 12.85 -8.71 -6.75
N GLU A 266 13.02 -9.55 -5.73
CA GLU A 266 12.63 -10.97 -5.77
C GLU A 266 11.12 -11.14 -5.96
N ALA A 267 10.31 -10.32 -5.30
CA ALA A 267 8.87 -10.26 -5.52
C ALA A 267 8.53 -9.90 -6.98
N GLY A 268 9.24 -8.94 -7.56
CA GLY A 268 9.13 -8.61 -8.99
C GLY A 268 9.41 -9.80 -9.90
N ARG A 269 10.47 -10.56 -9.63
CA ARG A 269 10.79 -11.79 -10.38
C ARG A 269 9.71 -12.86 -10.24
N TYR A 270 9.11 -12.97 -9.04
CA TYR A 270 7.95 -13.84 -8.82
C TYR A 270 6.76 -13.42 -9.69
N PHE A 271 6.43 -12.13 -9.75
CA PHE A 271 5.37 -11.63 -10.62
C PHE A 271 5.63 -11.90 -12.11
N ARG A 272 6.90 -11.86 -12.54
CA ARG A 272 7.30 -12.22 -13.91
C ARG A 272 7.41 -13.72 -14.18
N GLY A 273 7.27 -14.57 -13.16
CA GLY A 273 7.42 -16.03 -13.31
C GLY A 273 8.86 -16.46 -13.66
N GLU A 274 9.85 -15.69 -13.21
CA GLU A 274 11.26 -15.97 -13.47
C GLU A 274 11.86 -16.93 -12.43
N SER A 275 13.10 -17.38 -12.67
CA SER A 275 13.92 -17.99 -11.62
C SER A 275 14.16 -16.99 -10.48
N SER A 276 14.38 -17.48 -9.27
CA SER A 276 14.82 -16.64 -8.16
C SER A 276 16.20 -16.01 -8.43
N ALA A 277 16.43 -14.79 -7.95
CA ALA A 277 17.75 -14.16 -8.01
C ALA A 277 18.67 -14.64 -6.88
N PHE A 278 18.09 -14.96 -5.72
CA PHE A 278 18.83 -15.21 -4.48
C PHE A 278 18.75 -16.67 -3.98
N HIS A 279 17.79 -17.45 -4.49
CA HIS A 279 17.53 -18.83 -4.09
C HIS A 279 17.78 -19.81 -5.24
N ALA A 280 18.88 -20.56 -5.13
CA ALA A 280 19.23 -21.56 -6.14
C ALA A 280 18.12 -22.61 -6.32
N ASN A 281 17.82 -22.95 -7.58
CA ASN A 281 16.79 -23.93 -7.98
C ASN A 281 15.35 -23.56 -7.62
N VAL A 282 15.07 -22.28 -7.33
CA VAL A 282 13.69 -21.79 -7.21
C VAL A 282 13.28 -21.16 -8.54
N ASN A 283 12.18 -21.65 -9.10
CA ASN A 283 11.54 -21.08 -10.28
C ASN A 283 10.12 -20.70 -9.92
N TYR A 284 9.74 -19.46 -10.22
CA TYR A 284 8.41 -18.96 -9.92
C TYR A 284 7.43 -19.24 -11.06
N THR A 285 6.16 -19.32 -10.67
CA THR A 285 5.04 -19.27 -11.59
C THR A 285 4.39 -17.91 -11.40
N SER A 286 4.24 -17.13 -12.47
CA SER A 286 3.60 -15.82 -12.39
C SER A 286 2.17 -15.94 -11.86
N PRO A 287 1.76 -15.09 -10.90
CA PRO A 287 0.36 -14.97 -10.49
C PRO A 287 -0.47 -14.12 -11.46
N ILE A 288 0.17 -13.44 -12.42
CA ILE A 288 -0.51 -12.58 -13.39
C ILE A 288 -1.21 -13.49 -14.40
N SER A 289 -2.53 -13.61 -14.25
CA SER A 289 -3.35 -14.54 -15.03
C SER A 289 -4.27 -13.84 -16.04
N ALA A 290 -4.44 -12.52 -15.91
CA ALA A 290 -5.30 -11.74 -16.78
C ALA A 290 -4.77 -10.33 -17.04
N ARG A 291 -4.97 -9.82 -18.26
CA ARG A 291 -4.52 -8.48 -18.71
C ARG A 291 -5.02 -7.32 -17.84
N CYS A 292 -6.18 -7.51 -17.21
CA CYS A 292 -6.82 -6.51 -16.36
C CYS A 292 -6.58 -6.72 -14.86
N GLN A 293 -5.83 -7.76 -14.48
CA GLN A 293 -5.52 -8.04 -13.09
C GLN A 293 -4.56 -6.98 -12.55
N ALA A 294 -4.98 -6.28 -11.50
CA ALA A 294 -4.10 -5.36 -10.80
C ALA A 294 -3.16 -6.15 -9.88
N ASN A 295 -1.90 -5.72 -9.80
CA ASN A 295 -0.86 -6.36 -9.02
C ASN A 295 -0.29 -5.36 -8.01
N TYR A 296 -0.23 -5.76 -6.75
CA TYR A 296 0.19 -4.92 -5.64
C TYR A 296 1.21 -5.63 -4.77
N ILE A 297 2.15 -4.85 -4.25
CA ILE A 297 3.06 -5.26 -3.18
C ILE A 297 2.85 -4.33 -1.99
N ILE A 298 2.78 -4.88 -0.78
CA ILE A 298 2.74 -4.13 0.47
C ILE A 298 3.97 -4.54 1.28
N ILE A 299 4.88 -3.59 1.51
CA ILE A 299 6.04 -3.78 2.39
C ILE A 299 5.67 -3.28 3.78
N VAL A 300 5.86 -4.11 4.80
CA VAL A 300 5.71 -3.72 6.20
C VAL A 300 7.05 -3.92 6.88
N THR A 301 7.70 -2.83 7.33
CA THR A 301 9.06 -2.86 7.90
C THR A 301 9.25 -1.96 9.10
N ASP A 302 10.14 -2.35 10.01
CA ASP A 302 10.51 -1.61 11.22
C ASP A 302 11.93 -1.06 11.19
N GLY A 303 12.44 -0.70 10.01
CA GLY A 303 13.76 -0.11 9.97
C GLY A 303 14.29 0.24 8.59
N MET A 304 15.47 0.86 8.63
CA MET A 304 16.32 1.09 7.48
C MET A 304 16.79 -0.21 6.83
N SER A 305 17.05 -0.17 5.52
CA SER A 305 17.65 -1.29 4.79
C SER A 305 19.00 -1.70 5.39
N ARG A 306 19.23 -3.02 5.53
CA ARG A 306 20.47 -3.62 6.07
C ARG A 306 20.76 -4.94 5.38
N HIS A 307 22.01 -5.18 5.00
CA HIS A 307 22.41 -6.29 4.13
C HIS A 307 21.54 -6.37 2.88
N ASP A 308 21.51 -5.26 2.13
CA ASP A 308 20.62 -5.03 1.00
C ASP A 308 21.40 -4.55 -0.24
N ARG A 309 22.65 -5.00 -0.38
CA ARG A 309 23.58 -4.54 -1.43
C ARG A 309 24.05 -5.65 -2.36
N HIS A 310 23.27 -6.71 -2.52
CA HIS A 310 23.64 -7.76 -3.44
C HIS A 310 23.83 -7.19 -4.87
N SER A 311 24.89 -7.60 -5.56
CA SER A 311 25.32 -7.03 -6.84
C SER A 311 24.29 -7.14 -7.98
N VAL A 312 23.26 -7.96 -7.78
CA VAL A 312 22.11 -8.09 -8.69
C VAL A 312 21.34 -6.78 -8.80
N LEU A 313 21.24 -5.99 -7.73
CA LEU A 313 20.55 -4.70 -7.74
C LEU A 313 21.28 -3.71 -8.66
N ALA A 314 22.57 -3.49 -8.42
CA ALA A 314 23.41 -2.64 -9.27
C ALA A 314 23.44 -3.08 -10.75
N ALA A 315 23.40 -4.39 -11.01
CA ALA A 315 23.50 -4.93 -12.37
C ALA A 315 22.18 -4.87 -13.18
N ASN A 316 21.03 -4.91 -12.51
CA ASN A 316 19.73 -5.06 -13.19
C ASN A 316 18.77 -3.90 -12.95
N ILE A 317 18.97 -3.14 -11.87
CA ILE A 317 18.15 -2.00 -11.48
C ILE A 317 18.99 -0.74 -11.67
N GLY A 318 20.13 -0.61 -10.97
CA GLY A 318 20.91 0.64 -11.00
C GLY A 318 20.10 1.80 -10.42
N ASP A 319 20.39 3.01 -10.91
CA ASP A 319 19.69 4.25 -10.57
C ASP A 319 18.51 4.44 -11.56
N GLN A 320 17.30 4.08 -11.14
CA GLN A 320 16.08 4.16 -11.94
C GLN A 320 15.41 5.53 -11.81
N ASP A 321 15.50 6.16 -10.64
CA ASP A 321 14.83 7.42 -10.36
C ASP A 321 15.67 8.67 -10.71
N ASN A 322 16.96 8.48 -10.97
CA ASN A 322 17.97 9.46 -11.34
C ASN A 322 18.28 10.48 -10.22
N ASP A 323 18.19 10.08 -8.96
CA ASP A 323 18.61 10.89 -7.82
C ASP A 323 20.15 10.82 -7.56
N GLY A 324 20.79 9.74 -8.02
CA GLY A 324 22.22 9.50 -7.95
C GLY A 324 22.73 9.09 -6.56
N PHE A 325 21.89 8.47 -5.73
CA PHE A 325 22.25 8.05 -4.37
C PHE A 325 22.62 6.56 -4.26
N GLU A 326 22.63 5.78 -5.34
CA GLU A 326 22.94 4.35 -5.27
C GLU A 326 24.45 4.10 -5.11
N PRO A 327 24.85 3.15 -4.26
CA PRO A 327 24.00 2.29 -3.46
C PRO A 327 23.59 2.90 -2.10
N ARG A 328 24.15 4.04 -1.66
CA ARG A 328 23.97 4.56 -0.28
C ARG A 328 24.49 5.99 -0.01
N ASP A 329 24.56 6.85 -1.01
CA ASP A 329 25.18 8.18 -0.94
C ASP A 329 24.19 9.32 -0.64
N ASP A 330 22.93 9.00 -0.30
CA ASP A 330 21.96 9.98 0.19
C ASP A 330 22.38 10.55 1.56
N PRO A 331 22.63 11.87 1.68
CA PRO A 331 23.06 12.48 2.92
C PRO A 331 21.98 12.51 4.03
N ASP A 332 20.71 12.31 3.70
CA ASP A 332 19.59 12.29 4.66
C ASP A 332 19.27 10.88 5.17
N LYS A 333 19.90 9.82 4.62
CA LYS A 333 19.64 8.43 4.99
C LYS A 333 20.86 7.81 5.69
N ASP A 334 20.68 7.35 6.92
CA ASP A 334 21.73 6.61 7.64
C ASP A 334 21.53 5.10 7.51
N TYR A 335 22.29 4.49 6.60
CA TYR A 335 22.31 3.04 6.38
C TYR A 335 23.01 2.24 7.50
N GLY A 336 23.47 2.92 8.54
CA GLY A 336 24.02 2.36 9.75
C GLY A 336 25.45 1.81 9.64
N SER A 337 26.12 1.76 10.79
CA SER A 337 27.35 1.00 11.01
C SER A 337 27.27 0.25 12.34
N TYR A 338 27.80 -0.98 12.39
CA TYR A 338 27.88 -1.77 13.62
C TYR A 338 29.34 -1.94 13.98
N ARG A 339 29.77 -1.36 15.13
CA ARG A 339 31.17 -1.41 15.60
C ARG A 339 32.18 -0.91 14.55
N ASP A 340 31.86 0.19 13.87
CA ASP A 340 32.65 0.78 12.78
C ASP A 340 32.73 -0.10 11.51
N GLU A 341 31.96 -1.18 11.43
CA GLU A 341 31.78 -2.01 10.23
C GLU A 341 30.46 -1.63 9.53
N GLU A 342 30.48 -1.59 8.20
CA GLU A 342 29.31 -1.25 7.40
C GLU A 342 28.25 -2.36 7.46
N ILE A 343 26.97 -2.02 7.68
CA ILE A 343 25.88 -3.00 7.73
C ILE A 343 25.20 -3.20 6.36
N PHE A 344 25.90 -2.83 5.29
CA PHE A 344 25.54 -3.05 3.88
C PHE A 344 24.08 -2.67 3.51
N GLY A 345 23.50 -1.61 4.09
CA GLY A 345 22.18 -1.08 3.72
C GLY A 345 22.20 -0.31 2.40
N SER A 346 21.09 -0.19 1.66
CA SER A 346 21.06 0.46 0.34
C SER A 346 19.85 1.33 0.04
N ASP A 347 20.00 2.24 -0.92
CA ASP A 347 18.92 3.11 -1.41
C ASP A 347 17.98 2.44 -2.41
N TYR A 348 18.43 1.37 -3.07
CA TYR A 348 17.76 0.71 -4.22
C TYR A 348 16.26 0.34 -4.07
N LEU A 349 15.66 0.45 -2.89
CA LEU A 349 14.27 0.05 -2.67
C LEU A 349 13.30 0.89 -3.52
N ASP A 350 13.51 2.20 -3.59
CA ASP A 350 12.70 3.12 -4.38
C ASP A 350 12.92 2.96 -5.89
N ASP A 351 14.15 2.68 -6.32
CA ASP A 351 14.47 2.33 -7.70
C ASP A 351 13.76 1.06 -8.15
N VAL A 352 13.79 0.02 -7.30
CA VAL A 352 13.08 -1.23 -7.58
C VAL A 352 11.58 -0.94 -7.68
N ALA A 353 11.03 -0.13 -6.77
CA ALA A 353 9.62 0.25 -6.81
C ALA A 353 9.27 1.02 -8.10
N GLN A 354 10.13 1.94 -8.56
CA GLN A 354 9.95 2.62 -9.83
C GLN A 354 9.97 1.65 -11.00
N TYR A 355 10.96 0.76 -11.05
CA TYR A 355 11.07 -0.24 -12.11
C TYR A 355 9.81 -1.11 -12.18
N LEU A 356 9.28 -1.53 -11.02
CA LEU A 356 8.06 -2.32 -10.93
C LEU A 356 6.82 -1.56 -11.41
N PHE A 357 6.75 -0.26 -11.15
CA PHE A 357 5.65 0.60 -11.60
C PHE A 357 5.75 0.95 -13.10
N GLU A 358 6.95 1.22 -13.60
CA GLU A 358 7.20 1.75 -14.94
C GLU A 358 7.26 0.69 -16.05
N ASN A 359 7.54 -0.55 -15.70
CA ASN A 359 7.68 -1.63 -16.67
C ASN A 359 6.46 -2.56 -16.71
N ASP A 360 6.37 -3.31 -17.80
CA ASP A 360 5.42 -4.41 -17.94
C ASP A 360 6.04 -5.70 -17.40
N HIS A 361 5.26 -6.49 -16.65
CA HIS A 361 5.72 -7.70 -15.98
C HIS A 361 5.04 -8.96 -16.50
N SER A 362 4.36 -8.90 -17.65
CA SER A 362 3.82 -10.09 -18.31
C SER A 362 3.80 -9.93 -19.84
N ASP A 363 3.64 -11.05 -20.56
CA ASP A 363 3.46 -11.03 -22.03
C ASP A 363 2.01 -10.73 -22.46
N LEU A 364 1.11 -10.43 -21.51
CA LEU A 364 -0.28 -10.14 -21.81
C LEU A 364 -0.42 -8.74 -22.44
N PRO A 365 -1.48 -8.50 -23.24
CA PRO A 365 -1.66 -7.19 -23.85
C PRO A 365 -1.88 -6.06 -22.83
N GLY A 366 -1.16 -4.96 -23.04
CA GLY A 366 -1.19 -3.78 -22.16
C GLY A 366 -0.24 -3.94 -20.98
N LYS A 367 -0.04 -2.87 -20.21
CA LYS A 367 0.93 -2.87 -19.11
C LYS A 367 0.36 -3.56 -17.86
N GLN A 368 1.01 -4.62 -17.37
CA GLN A 368 0.79 -5.23 -16.05
C GLN A 368 1.87 -4.74 -15.09
N ASN A 369 1.82 -3.46 -14.76
CA ASN A 369 2.67 -2.90 -13.72
C ASN A 369 2.31 -3.45 -12.33
N ILE A 370 3.23 -3.27 -11.40
CA ILE A 370 3.05 -3.64 -10.00
C ILE A 370 3.13 -2.34 -9.18
N ILE A 371 2.12 -2.12 -8.34
CA ILE A 371 2.03 -0.92 -7.49
C ILE A 371 2.53 -1.29 -6.09
N THR A 372 3.49 -0.54 -5.56
CA THR A 372 4.09 -0.81 -4.25
C THR A 372 3.62 0.19 -3.19
N TYR A 373 3.12 -0.33 -2.08
CA TYR A 373 2.80 0.41 -0.86
C TYR A 373 3.84 0.10 0.22
N THR A 374 4.15 1.10 1.06
CA THR A 374 5.07 0.96 2.18
C THR A 374 4.38 1.29 3.50
N VAL A 375 4.69 0.49 4.53
CA VAL A 375 4.26 0.68 5.91
C VAL A 375 5.49 0.66 6.81
N GLY A 376 5.79 1.80 7.45
CA GLY A 376 6.83 1.91 8.48
C GLY A 376 6.23 1.63 9.86
N PHE A 377 6.58 0.50 10.47
CA PHE A 377 6.01 0.03 11.74
C PHE A 377 7.00 0.17 12.89
N GLY A 378 6.70 1.05 13.85
CA GLY A 378 7.65 1.41 14.92
C GLY A 378 8.75 2.38 14.45
N GLU A 379 8.74 2.78 13.17
CA GLU A 379 9.69 3.73 12.57
C GLU A 379 9.38 5.17 12.88
N VAL A 380 8.28 5.37 13.57
CA VAL A 380 7.82 6.66 13.93
C VAL A 380 8.81 7.27 14.92
N GLY A 381 9.72 8.09 14.38
CA GLY A 381 10.65 8.95 15.13
C GLY A 381 11.86 8.18 15.63
N ALA A 382 11.93 6.89 15.30
CA ALA A 382 13.07 6.03 15.50
C ALA A 382 14.15 6.26 14.43
N ASP A 383 13.76 6.38 13.15
CA ASP A 383 14.71 6.54 12.04
C ASP A 383 14.16 7.45 10.92
N ALA A 384 14.85 8.56 10.69
CA ALA A 384 14.53 9.54 9.65
C ALA A 384 14.81 9.06 8.25
N GLY A 385 15.94 8.37 8.08
CA GLY A 385 16.38 7.85 6.81
C GLY A 385 15.43 6.77 6.35
N ALA A 386 15.01 5.88 7.26
CA ALA A 386 14.06 4.82 6.95
C ALA A 386 12.73 5.38 6.46
N VAL A 387 12.15 6.34 7.18
CA VAL A 387 10.89 6.98 6.75
C VAL A 387 11.05 7.71 5.42
N LYS A 388 12.18 8.39 5.19
CA LYS A 388 12.48 9.05 3.90
C LYS A 388 12.50 8.04 2.75
N LEU A 389 13.27 6.96 2.89
CA LEU A 389 13.34 5.87 1.92
C LEU A 389 11.95 5.28 1.62
N LEU A 390 11.13 5.02 2.65
CA LEU A 390 9.79 4.48 2.46
C LEU A 390 8.84 5.48 1.74
N ASN A 391 9.02 6.79 1.93
CA ASN A 391 8.26 7.83 1.25
C ASN A 391 8.63 7.93 -0.24
N GLU A 392 9.92 7.89 -0.56
CA GLU A 392 10.41 7.85 -1.94
C GLU A 392 9.95 6.57 -2.63
N THR A 393 10.05 5.43 -1.94
CA THR A 393 9.59 4.13 -2.43
C THR A 393 8.11 4.13 -2.81
N ILE A 394 7.22 4.67 -1.98
CA ILE A 394 5.80 4.72 -2.32
C ILE A 394 5.49 5.77 -3.38
N SER A 395 6.25 6.87 -3.44
CA SER A 395 6.13 7.85 -4.53
C SER A 395 6.45 7.20 -5.87
N ASN A 396 7.62 6.59 -5.97
CA ASN A 396 8.08 5.91 -7.17
C ASN A 396 7.20 4.69 -7.51
N GLY A 397 6.85 3.88 -6.51
CA GLY A 397 6.02 2.67 -6.64
C GLY A 397 4.54 2.92 -6.96
N THR A 398 4.06 4.16 -6.83
CA THR A 398 2.69 4.55 -7.19
C THR A 398 2.63 5.57 -8.33
N GLY A 399 3.77 5.95 -8.90
CA GLY A 399 3.87 7.00 -9.93
C GLY A 399 3.46 8.38 -9.44
N GLY A 400 3.77 8.70 -8.17
CA GLY A 400 3.45 9.97 -7.52
C GLY A 400 2.01 10.11 -7.03
N ALA A 401 1.20 9.05 -7.10
CA ALA A 401 -0.18 9.07 -6.59
C ALA A 401 -0.22 9.15 -5.05
N ARG A 402 0.82 8.67 -4.37
CA ARG A 402 1.08 8.82 -2.93
C ARG A 402 2.52 9.22 -2.72
N ASN A 403 2.77 10.12 -1.79
CA ASN A 403 4.14 10.61 -1.51
C ASN A 403 4.54 10.37 -0.05
N GLN A 404 3.75 9.59 0.68
CA GLN A 404 3.97 9.29 2.08
C GLN A 404 3.63 7.85 2.37
N ALA A 405 4.57 7.18 3.03
CA ALA A 405 4.40 5.86 3.59
C ALA A 405 3.31 5.90 4.66
N TYR A 406 2.64 4.77 4.84
CA TYR A 406 1.78 4.61 6.00
C TYR A 406 2.69 4.38 7.21
N LEU A 407 2.49 5.13 8.27
CA LEU A 407 3.29 4.99 9.47
C LEU A 407 2.42 4.43 10.57
N ALA A 408 2.95 3.47 11.30
CA ALA A 408 2.22 2.79 12.36
C ALA A 408 3.08 2.69 13.61
N MET A 409 2.54 3.10 14.76
CA MET A 409 3.24 2.94 16.02
C MET A 409 2.84 1.74 16.83
N ASP A 410 1.62 1.27 16.62
CA ASP A 410 1.07 0.16 17.36
C ASP A 410 0.15 -0.67 16.47
N MET A 411 -0.56 -1.61 17.11
CA MET A 411 -1.46 -2.51 16.43
C MET A 411 -2.64 -1.79 15.77
N SER A 412 -3.15 -0.72 16.39
CA SER A 412 -4.25 0.08 15.86
C SER A 412 -3.83 0.76 14.57
N ASP A 413 -2.72 1.50 14.63
CA ASP A 413 -2.23 2.24 13.47
C ASP A 413 -1.86 1.28 12.33
N LEU A 414 -1.24 0.14 12.65
CA LEU A 414 -0.89 -0.86 11.64
C LEU A 414 -2.14 -1.44 10.99
N LYS A 415 -3.20 -1.67 11.77
CA LYS A 415 -4.48 -2.16 11.24
C LYS A 415 -5.14 -1.13 10.33
N GLN A 416 -5.17 0.13 10.77
CA GLN A 416 -5.73 1.21 9.98
C GLN A 416 -4.95 1.39 8.67
N ALA A 417 -3.62 1.46 8.72
CA ALA A 417 -2.76 1.54 7.54
C ALA A 417 -3.05 0.44 6.53
N LEU A 418 -3.09 -0.82 6.97
CA LEU A 418 -3.37 -1.96 6.10
C LEU A 418 -4.82 -1.95 5.58
N PHE A 419 -5.79 -1.52 6.39
CA PHE A 419 -7.18 -1.38 5.97
C PHE A 419 -7.36 -0.30 4.90
N GLU A 420 -6.71 0.85 5.06
CA GLU A 420 -6.72 1.93 4.06
C GLU A 420 -6.09 1.48 2.75
N ILE A 421 -4.92 0.83 2.79
CA ILE A 421 -4.27 0.27 1.60
C ILE A 421 -5.20 -0.71 0.88
N LEU A 422 -5.83 -1.65 1.59
CA LEU A 422 -6.76 -2.59 0.96
C LEU A 422 -8.01 -1.91 0.41
N THR A 423 -8.49 -0.88 1.09
CA THR A 423 -9.61 -0.06 0.62
C THR A 423 -9.25 0.65 -0.68
N ASP A 424 -8.04 1.19 -0.78
CA ASP A 424 -7.52 1.80 -2.01
C ASP A 424 -7.40 0.78 -3.15
N ILE A 425 -6.87 -0.41 -2.86
CA ILE A 425 -6.77 -1.53 -3.82
C ILE A 425 -8.17 -1.93 -4.34
N GLN A 426 -9.16 -2.04 -3.46
CA GLN A 426 -10.53 -2.36 -3.83
C GLN A 426 -11.20 -1.23 -4.63
N LYS A 427 -10.97 0.04 -4.24
CA LYS A 427 -11.47 1.22 -4.96
C LYS A 427 -10.86 1.32 -6.36
N ALA A 428 -9.58 0.96 -6.52
CA ALA A 428 -8.92 0.94 -7.83
C ALA A 428 -9.47 -0.17 -8.75
N ASN A 429 -9.99 -1.26 -8.18
CA ASN A 429 -10.53 -2.40 -8.92
C ASN A 429 -12.00 -2.21 -9.38
N THR A 430 -12.38 -0.98 -9.77
CA THR A 430 -13.74 -0.65 -10.22
C THR A 430 -14.23 -1.54 -11.36
N ALA A 431 -15.47 -2.01 -11.26
CA ALA A 431 -16.08 -2.88 -12.25
C ALA A 431 -16.73 -2.06 -13.38
N PHE A 432 -16.47 -2.48 -14.62
CA PHE A 432 -17.14 -1.95 -15.80
C PHE A 432 -18.36 -2.82 -16.14
N ALA A 433 -19.52 -2.22 -16.35
CA ALA A 433 -20.58 -2.87 -17.10
C ALA A 433 -20.18 -2.92 -18.59
N ALA A 434 -20.52 -4.00 -19.28
CA ALA A 434 -20.25 -4.14 -20.72
C ALA A 434 -20.77 -2.91 -21.48
N PRO A 435 -19.98 -2.31 -22.39
CA PRO A 435 -20.40 -1.12 -23.12
C PRO A 435 -21.63 -1.39 -23.99
N VAL A 436 -22.56 -0.44 -23.99
CA VAL A 436 -23.76 -0.52 -24.84
C VAL A 436 -23.62 0.47 -25.99
N VAL A 437 -23.80 -0.01 -27.22
CA VAL A 437 -23.96 0.82 -28.41
C VAL A 437 -25.44 0.84 -28.76
N PRO A 438 -26.16 1.96 -28.56
CA PRO A 438 -27.57 2.02 -28.91
C PRO A 438 -27.74 1.92 -30.43
N ALA A 439 -28.65 1.04 -30.86
CA ALA A 439 -29.14 1.01 -32.23
C ALA A 439 -30.09 2.20 -32.46
N GLY A 440 -30.01 2.82 -33.64
CA GLY A 440 -30.86 3.96 -33.96
C GLY A 440 -32.35 3.58 -33.92
N PRO A 441 -33.24 4.38 -33.29
CA PRO A 441 -34.66 4.05 -33.16
C PRO A 441 -35.39 3.94 -34.50
N GLN A 442 -34.82 4.50 -35.58
CA GLN A 442 -35.38 4.48 -36.93
C GLN A 442 -34.72 3.41 -37.84
N ASN A 443 -33.55 2.88 -37.47
CA ASN A 443 -32.82 1.91 -38.30
C ASN A 443 -31.95 0.99 -37.42
N ARG A 444 -32.40 -0.25 -37.23
CA ARG A 444 -31.68 -1.27 -36.45
C ARG A 444 -30.41 -1.81 -37.13
N ASN A 445 -30.17 -1.44 -38.40
CA ASN A 445 -28.95 -1.78 -39.14
C ASN A 445 -27.86 -0.69 -39.05
N ALA A 446 -28.10 0.40 -38.31
CA ALA A 446 -27.11 1.45 -38.07
C ALA A 446 -26.80 1.53 -36.57
N SER A 447 -25.55 1.25 -36.19
CA SER A 447 -25.06 1.52 -34.84
C SER A 447 -24.83 3.02 -34.66
N GLY A 448 -25.22 3.59 -33.52
CA GLY A 448 -24.87 4.98 -33.21
C GLY A 448 -23.36 5.17 -33.09
N LYS A 449 -22.83 6.36 -33.43
CA LYS A 449 -21.41 6.74 -33.24
C LYS A 449 -21.05 7.03 -31.76
N ARG A 450 -21.77 6.42 -30.82
CA ARG A 450 -21.66 6.69 -29.39
C ARG A 450 -21.68 5.39 -28.61
N VAL A 451 -20.82 5.31 -27.61
CA VAL A 451 -20.70 4.18 -26.69
C VAL A 451 -20.93 4.67 -25.28
N TYR A 452 -21.69 3.90 -24.51
CA TYR A 452 -22.04 4.23 -23.14
C TYR A 452 -21.44 3.20 -22.19
N PHE A 453 -20.76 3.68 -21.16
CA PHE A 453 -20.11 2.87 -20.14
C PHE A 453 -20.78 3.13 -18.80
N GLY A 454 -21.35 2.08 -18.21
CA GLY A 454 -21.73 2.08 -16.80
C GLY A 454 -20.51 1.74 -15.95
N LEU A 455 -20.11 2.65 -15.07
CA LEU A 455 -19.01 2.43 -14.14
C LEU A 455 -19.56 2.36 -12.74
N PHE A 456 -19.00 1.45 -11.95
CA PHE A 456 -19.37 1.32 -10.55
C PHE A 456 -18.14 1.19 -9.66
N GLN A 457 -18.16 1.93 -8.55
CA GLN A 457 -17.12 1.93 -7.55
C GLN A 457 -17.72 1.45 -6.22
N PRO A 458 -17.20 0.35 -5.63
CA PRO A 458 -17.61 -0.05 -4.30
C PRO A 458 -17.22 1.01 -3.27
N THR A 459 -18.02 1.12 -2.22
CA THR A 459 -17.81 2.03 -1.09
C THR A 459 -17.88 1.24 0.22
N ASP A 460 -17.31 1.85 1.25
CA ASP A 460 -17.18 1.25 2.59
C ASP A 460 -18.55 1.12 3.30
N ASP A 461 -19.57 1.89 2.89
CA ASP A 461 -20.93 1.84 3.43
C ASP A 461 -21.87 0.85 2.69
N GLY A 462 -21.32 0.06 1.77
CA GLY A 462 -22.06 -0.91 0.95
C GLY A 462 -22.90 -0.29 -0.16
N ARG A 463 -22.90 1.03 -0.36
CA ARG A 463 -23.62 1.71 -1.45
C ARG A 463 -22.70 2.09 -2.59
N TRP A 464 -22.70 1.27 -3.63
CA TRP A 464 -21.86 1.50 -4.80
C TRP A 464 -22.15 2.85 -5.45
N HIS A 465 -21.11 3.67 -5.62
CA HIS A 465 -21.19 4.82 -6.49
C HIS A 465 -21.29 4.33 -7.93
N GLY A 466 -22.22 4.91 -8.70
CA GLY A 466 -22.43 4.58 -10.10
C GLY A 466 -22.35 5.82 -10.97
N ASN A 467 -21.81 5.68 -12.18
CA ASN A 467 -21.81 6.75 -13.17
C ASN A 467 -21.97 6.18 -14.59
N LEU A 468 -22.54 7.00 -15.48
CA LEU A 468 -22.69 6.66 -16.89
C LEU A 468 -21.83 7.63 -17.70
N LYS A 469 -20.86 7.11 -18.45
CA LYS A 469 -20.01 7.92 -19.33
C LYS A 469 -20.34 7.65 -20.78
N LYS A 470 -20.21 8.70 -21.60
CA LYS A 470 -20.48 8.68 -23.03
C LYS A 470 -19.22 9.04 -23.80
N TYR A 471 -18.85 8.19 -24.76
CA TYR A 471 -17.71 8.38 -25.66
C TYR A 471 -18.14 8.26 -27.13
N GLY A 472 -17.32 8.79 -28.04
CA GLY A 472 -17.46 8.58 -29.48
C GLY A 472 -16.87 7.23 -29.90
N ILE A 473 -17.26 6.74 -31.08
CA ILE A 473 -16.57 5.63 -31.75
C ILE A 473 -16.42 5.94 -33.24
N ASN A 474 -15.22 5.77 -33.77
CA ASN A 474 -14.92 6.00 -35.19
C ASN A 474 -15.12 4.73 -36.03
N GLU A 475 -14.86 4.83 -37.34
CA GLU A 475 -15.03 3.72 -38.30
C GLU A 475 -14.01 2.59 -38.08
N ASP A 476 -12.87 2.89 -37.43
CA ASP A 476 -11.84 1.92 -37.03
C ASP A 476 -12.13 1.26 -35.67
N ALA A 477 -13.31 1.54 -35.09
CA ALA A 477 -13.76 1.07 -33.78
C ALA A 477 -12.92 1.53 -32.59
N GLU A 478 -12.26 2.68 -32.72
CA GLU A 478 -11.54 3.36 -31.64
C GLU A 478 -12.48 4.28 -30.86
N LEU A 479 -12.32 4.31 -29.54
CA LEU A 479 -13.09 5.21 -28.68
C LEU A 479 -12.52 6.62 -28.73
N LEU A 480 -13.40 7.60 -28.83
CA LEU A 480 -13.07 9.02 -28.94
C LEU A 480 -13.58 9.81 -27.74
N GLU A 481 -12.85 10.86 -27.37
CA GLU A 481 -13.21 11.82 -26.34
C GLU A 481 -14.40 12.69 -26.77
N SER A 482 -14.77 13.65 -25.91
CA SER A 482 -15.88 14.59 -26.13
C SER A 482 -15.72 15.49 -27.37
N ASP A 483 -14.50 15.61 -27.90
CA ASP A 483 -14.17 16.36 -29.12
C ASP A 483 -14.39 15.56 -30.42
N ASP A 484 -14.75 14.27 -30.34
CA ASP A 484 -14.89 13.36 -31.50
C ASP A 484 -13.59 13.16 -32.32
N GLU A 485 -12.42 13.59 -31.83
CA GLU A 485 -11.15 13.51 -32.56
C GLU A 485 -10.06 12.81 -31.75
N THR A 486 -9.97 13.10 -30.45
CA THR A 486 -8.93 12.55 -29.60
C THR A 486 -9.26 11.12 -29.20
N ILE A 487 -8.31 10.19 -29.38
CA ILE A 487 -8.48 8.80 -28.96
C ILE A 487 -8.54 8.74 -27.43
N ALA A 488 -9.68 8.31 -26.89
CA ALA A 488 -9.95 8.21 -25.46
C ALA A 488 -9.27 7.00 -24.80
N VAL A 489 -8.72 6.06 -25.59
CA VAL A 489 -8.09 4.83 -25.10
C VAL A 489 -6.57 4.80 -25.28
N GLY A 490 -5.87 4.21 -24.32
CA GLY A 490 -4.44 3.91 -24.39
C GLY A 490 -4.15 2.65 -25.22
N ALA A 491 -2.86 2.37 -25.42
CA ALA A 491 -2.41 1.17 -26.14
C ALA A 491 -2.83 -0.16 -25.47
N ASP A 492 -3.15 -0.11 -24.17
CA ASP A 492 -3.68 -1.22 -23.38
C ASP A 492 -5.21 -1.44 -23.56
N GLY A 493 -5.85 -0.57 -24.34
CA GLY A 493 -7.29 -0.56 -24.58
C GLY A 493 -8.12 -0.03 -23.41
N ARG A 494 -7.49 0.56 -22.39
CA ARG A 494 -8.21 1.24 -21.29
C ARG A 494 -8.47 2.70 -21.66
N ILE A 495 -9.56 3.26 -21.12
CA ILE A 495 -9.81 4.70 -21.21
C ILE A 495 -8.67 5.42 -20.46
N LYS A 496 -8.04 6.41 -21.10
CA LYS A 496 -6.96 7.21 -20.49
C LYS A 496 -7.50 7.96 -19.27
N ASP A 497 -6.69 8.08 -18.22
CA ASP A 497 -7.12 8.77 -16.99
C ASP A 497 -7.35 10.29 -17.19
N ASN A 498 -6.74 10.85 -18.24
CA ASN A 498 -6.93 12.23 -18.67
C ASN A 498 -7.98 12.41 -19.79
N ALA A 499 -8.67 11.34 -20.22
CA ALA A 499 -9.69 11.44 -21.25
C ALA A 499 -10.92 12.21 -20.75
N THR A 500 -11.59 12.94 -21.64
CA THR A 500 -12.81 13.69 -21.34
C THR A 500 -14.03 13.04 -21.99
N SER A 501 -15.02 12.63 -21.19
CA SER A 501 -16.29 12.09 -21.68
C SER A 501 -17.27 13.20 -22.10
N PHE A 502 -18.24 12.89 -22.98
CA PHE A 502 -19.15 13.86 -23.61
C PHE A 502 -20.00 14.71 -22.65
N TRP A 503 -20.14 14.28 -21.41
CA TRP A 503 -20.97 14.95 -20.40
C TRP A 503 -20.12 15.68 -19.35
N SER A 504 -18.82 15.76 -19.57
CA SER A 504 -17.85 16.35 -18.66
C SER A 504 -17.29 17.66 -19.20
N ASN A 505 -17.02 18.59 -18.31
CA ASN A 505 -16.37 19.87 -18.63
C ASN A 505 -14.84 19.83 -18.42
N ALA A 506 -14.32 18.71 -17.92
CA ALA A 506 -12.90 18.48 -17.65
C ALA A 506 -12.60 16.97 -17.72
N ALA A 507 -11.31 16.63 -17.78
CA ALA A 507 -10.82 15.26 -17.81
C ALA A 507 -11.34 14.43 -16.63
N ASP A 508 -12.17 13.45 -16.93
CA ASP A 508 -12.86 12.61 -15.96
C ASP A 508 -12.47 11.13 -16.06
N GLY A 509 -11.85 10.71 -17.18
CA GLY A 509 -11.26 9.40 -17.39
C GLY A 509 -12.12 8.25 -16.87
N ARG A 510 -11.50 7.32 -16.14
CA ARG A 510 -12.17 6.16 -15.53
C ARG A 510 -12.80 6.44 -14.16
N ARG A 511 -12.63 7.64 -13.61
CA ARG A 511 -13.09 7.97 -12.25
C ARG A 511 -14.62 7.96 -12.21
N VAL A 512 -15.20 7.09 -11.38
CA VAL A 512 -16.66 6.95 -11.25
C VAL A 512 -17.27 8.22 -10.67
N THR A 513 -16.64 8.80 -9.66
CA THR A 513 -17.13 10.00 -8.96
C THR A 513 -16.95 11.31 -9.72
N ALA A 514 -16.35 11.29 -10.92
CA ALA A 514 -16.09 12.49 -11.71
C ALA A 514 -16.76 12.41 -13.09
N GLY A 515 -17.31 13.55 -13.54
CA GLY A 515 -17.79 13.70 -14.90
C GLY A 515 -19.01 12.84 -15.25
N GLY A 516 -19.17 12.54 -16.53
CA GLY A 516 -20.23 11.69 -17.05
C GLY A 516 -21.62 12.29 -16.81
N ALA A 517 -22.62 11.42 -16.70
CA ALA A 517 -23.99 11.83 -16.44
C ALA A 517 -24.11 12.55 -15.09
N GLY A 518 -23.22 12.25 -14.13
CA GLY A 518 -23.15 12.94 -12.85
C GLY A 518 -22.87 14.45 -12.96
N SER A 519 -22.26 14.92 -14.04
CA SER A 519 -22.05 16.36 -14.28
C SER A 519 -23.26 17.07 -14.90
N LEU A 520 -24.32 16.33 -15.24
CA LEU A 520 -25.58 16.87 -15.77
C LEU A 520 -26.71 16.92 -14.72
N LEU A 521 -26.47 16.32 -13.54
CA LEU A 521 -27.36 16.28 -12.38
C LEU A 521 -26.91 17.35 -11.37
#